data_AF-A0A2H3BTH4-F1
#
_entry.id   AF-A0A2H3BTH4-F1
#
_cell.length_a   1.000
_cell.length_b   1.000
_cell.length_c   1.000
_cell.angle_alpha   90.00
_cell.angle_beta   90.00
_cell.angle_gamma   90.00
#
_symmetry.space_group_name_H-M   'P 1'
#
loop_
_entity.id
_entity.type
_entity.pdbx_description
1 polymer ?
#
loop_
_entity_poly.entity_id
_entity_poly.type
_entity_poly.pdbx_seq_one_letter_code
_entity_poly.pdbx_strand_id
1 'polypeptide(L)'
;MYHSGRNHQRRPPYQSHPLNRARPPTPSRPHHSREQEEIFPILSLPMELFLEIIAYAASPKFDDDNAVRPSYSAAIALARVSYLMYQHTMPHLLHTVILNSETDMALFARAVRYQHQCQGRLRLDYPSLVRRFWCSGSYEAIIDRNNYIDYSSLYQVISRAESIGMPFYGMHLLYNGLASDGANPDKDWKCQRVAFEGRFIRWKPITSSHEGPAFLKKITHLCMWVPYHDLSSTSLEEYPVAAWVEDIPFHMMTKLRQFSFPLLVDRRRHEGPRSIRYPTMVVYCAPYGKVFDPVTFKSWATSPGFQTYGRRVELQKMPQLAPSDPGDWTAGYVLDETERVWKEVDKILEGRR
;
A
#
# COMPACT_ATOMS: atom_id res chain seq x y z
N MET A 1 -0.47 35.05 38.56
CA MET A 1 0.32 34.38 39.62
C MET A 1 0.32 32.89 39.37
N TYR A 2 1.44 32.34 38.91
CA TYR A 2 1.89 30.95 39.15
C TYR A 2 3.35 30.92 38.72
N HIS A 3 4.26 30.94 39.70
CA HIS A 3 5.69 30.72 39.51
C HIS A 3 5.94 29.20 39.54
N SER A 4 6.60 28.66 38.51
CA SER A 4 7.13 27.30 38.55
C SER A 4 8.65 27.36 38.43
N GLY A 5 9.30 26.99 39.53
CA GLY A 5 10.75 27.06 39.73
C GLY A 5 11.50 25.95 39.02
N ARG A 6 12.64 26.33 38.42
CA ARG A 6 13.65 25.40 37.89
C ARG A 6 14.48 24.84 39.04
N ASN A 7 14.41 23.53 39.27
CA ASN A 7 15.35 22.81 40.13
C ASN A 7 16.59 22.38 39.32
N HIS A 8 17.72 23.04 39.58
CA HIS A 8 19.04 22.60 39.15
C HIS A 8 19.53 21.49 40.09
N GLN A 9 19.53 20.24 39.63
CA GLN A 9 20.26 19.17 40.30
C GLN A 9 21.74 19.21 39.91
N ARG A 10 22.58 19.49 40.91
CA ARG A 10 24.04 19.44 40.86
C ARG A 10 24.51 17.99 40.72
N ARG A 11 25.38 17.71 39.75
CA ARG A 11 26.15 16.46 39.66
C ARG A 11 27.28 16.46 40.71
N PRO A 12 27.55 15.34 41.39
CA PRO A 12 28.71 15.21 42.27
C PRO A 12 30.01 14.97 41.46
N PRO A 13 31.19 15.28 42.04
CA PRO A 13 32.47 15.19 41.37
C PRO A 13 32.98 13.74 41.24
N TYR A 14 33.68 13.49 40.14
CA TYR A 14 34.39 12.25 39.83
C TYR A 14 35.48 11.96 40.88
N GLN A 15 35.40 10.79 41.51
CA GLN A 15 36.51 10.21 42.27
C GLN A 15 37.38 9.36 41.33
N SER A 16 38.65 9.72 41.22
CA SER A 16 39.68 8.97 40.53
C SER A 16 40.27 7.89 41.45
N HIS A 17 40.11 6.61 41.09
CA HIS A 17 40.82 5.50 41.72
C HIS A 17 42.08 5.10 40.92
N PRO A 18 43.22 4.81 41.58
CA PRO A 18 44.44 4.39 40.91
C PRO A 18 44.58 2.86 40.77
N LEU A 19 45.11 2.48 39.61
CA LEU A 19 46.12 1.45 39.29
C LEU A 19 46.06 0.00 39.81
N ASN A 20 46.29 -0.88 38.83
CA ASN A 20 47.05 -2.14 38.90
C ASN A 20 46.43 -3.33 39.67
N ARG A 21 45.71 -4.17 38.93
CA ARG A 21 45.73 -5.62 39.14
C ARG A 21 46.21 -6.32 37.87
N ALA A 22 47.30 -7.07 38.02
CA ALA A 22 47.86 -7.96 37.02
C ALA A 22 46.80 -8.97 36.56
N ARG A 23 46.61 -9.08 35.25
CA ARG A 23 45.70 -10.03 34.60
C ARG A 23 46.35 -11.41 34.63
N PRO A 24 45.67 -12.47 35.13
CA PRO A 24 46.18 -13.83 35.00
C PRO A 24 46.23 -14.25 33.52
N PRO A 25 47.19 -15.12 33.13
CA PRO A 25 47.33 -15.59 31.76
C PRO A 25 46.08 -16.34 31.34
N THR A 26 45.49 -15.90 30.23
CA THR A 26 44.29 -16.49 29.64
C THR A 26 44.65 -17.88 29.10
N PRO A 27 43.88 -18.94 29.42
CA PRO A 27 44.16 -20.26 28.87
C PRO A 27 44.04 -20.22 27.35
N SER A 28 45.07 -20.76 26.68
CA SER A 28 45.19 -20.87 25.23
C SER A 28 43.94 -21.54 24.68
N ARG A 29 43.13 -20.78 23.94
CA ARG A 29 41.93 -21.28 23.26
C ARG A 29 42.37 -22.41 22.31
N PRO A 30 41.76 -23.60 22.34
CA PRO A 30 42.07 -24.64 21.39
C PRO A 30 41.86 -24.11 19.97
N HIS A 31 42.84 -24.36 19.10
CA HIS A 31 42.72 -24.16 17.66
C HIS A 31 41.60 -25.07 17.16
N HIS A 32 40.35 -24.58 17.20
CA HIS A 32 39.29 -25.13 16.39
C HIS A 32 39.76 -24.98 14.95
N SER A 33 40.06 -26.12 14.33
CA SER A 33 40.15 -26.29 12.90
C SER A 33 39.02 -25.49 12.28
N ARG A 34 39.38 -24.41 11.61
CA ARG A 34 38.44 -23.50 10.94
C ARG A 34 37.78 -24.34 9.87
N GLU A 35 36.60 -24.89 10.17
CA GLU A 35 35.73 -25.49 9.16
C GLU A 35 35.65 -24.47 8.03
N GLN A 36 36.17 -24.85 6.86
CA GLN A 36 36.05 -24.02 5.67
C GLN A 36 34.56 -23.92 5.40
N GLU A 37 33.96 -22.79 5.77
CA GLU A 37 32.62 -22.43 5.32
C GLU A 37 32.65 -22.46 3.80
N GLU A 38 32.05 -23.49 3.21
CA GLU A 38 31.92 -23.60 1.76
C GLU A 38 31.12 -22.39 1.27
N ILE A 39 31.81 -21.47 0.60
CA ILE A 39 31.20 -20.25 0.07
C ILE A 39 30.33 -20.66 -1.12
N PHE A 40 29.02 -20.51 -0.99
CA PHE A 40 28.09 -20.75 -2.09
C PHE A 40 28.33 -19.76 -3.24
N PRO A 41 28.74 -20.22 -4.44
CA PRO A 41 29.13 -19.35 -5.54
C PRO A 41 27.90 -18.84 -6.30
N ILE A 42 27.13 -17.94 -5.68
CA ILE A 42 25.86 -17.41 -6.22
C ILE A 42 25.99 -16.84 -7.65
N LEU A 43 27.15 -16.29 -8.00
CA LEU A 43 27.42 -15.73 -9.33
C LEU A 43 27.72 -16.78 -10.41
N SER A 44 27.90 -18.04 -10.02
CA SER A 44 28.07 -19.16 -10.96
C SER A 44 26.75 -19.82 -11.35
N LEU A 45 25.64 -19.41 -10.73
CA LEU A 45 24.31 -19.89 -11.08
C LEU A 45 23.91 -19.37 -12.47
N PRO A 46 23.13 -20.16 -13.24
CA PRO A 46 22.37 -19.65 -14.37
C PRO A 46 21.60 -18.38 -14.01
N MET A 47 21.56 -17.40 -14.92
CA MET A 47 20.93 -16.10 -14.70
C MET A 47 19.46 -16.25 -14.28
N GLU A 48 18.76 -17.22 -14.84
CA GLU A 48 17.35 -17.52 -14.54
C GLU A 48 17.17 -17.90 -13.06
N LEU A 49 18.03 -18.78 -12.54
CA LEU A 49 17.99 -19.19 -11.13
C LEU A 49 18.39 -18.03 -10.21
N PHE A 50 19.37 -17.23 -10.61
CA PHE A 50 19.77 -16.05 -9.89
C PHE A 50 18.63 -15.03 -9.74
N LEU A 51 17.91 -14.75 -10.83
CA LEU A 51 16.76 -13.85 -10.82
C LEU A 51 15.58 -14.43 -10.04
N GLU A 52 15.35 -15.74 -10.11
CA GLU A 52 14.31 -16.42 -9.32
C GLU A 52 14.59 -16.31 -7.81
N ILE A 53 15.84 -16.48 -7.38
CA ILE A 53 16.26 -16.29 -5.99
C ILE A 53 15.98 -14.85 -5.55
N ILE A 54 16.32 -13.86 -6.37
CA ILE A 54 16.05 -12.46 -6.09
C ILE A 54 14.55 -12.19 -6.00
N ALA A 55 13.76 -12.68 -6.96
CA ALA A 55 12.32 -12.49 -6.99
C ALA A 55 11.66 -13.11 -5.73
N TYR A 56 12.11 -14.30 -5.33
CA TYR A 56 11.66 -14.95 -4.11
C TYR A 56 12.06 -14.17 -2.85
N ALA A 57 13.29 -13.64 -2.79
CA ALA A 57 13.77 -12.84 -1.67
C ALA A 57 13.09 -11.47 -1.55
N ALA A 58 12.63 -10.91 -2.68
CA ALA A 58 11.92 -9.64 -2.76
C ALA A 58 10.40 -9.78 -2.64
N SER A 59 9.88 -11.01 -2.65
CA SER A 59 8.45 -11.26 -2.44
C SER A 59 8.08 -10.92 -1.00
N PRO A 60 7.07 -10.06 -0.77
CA PRO A 60 6.67 -9.67 0.57
C PRO A 60 6.19 -10.92 1.33
N LYS A 61 6.86 -11.24 2.43
CA LYS A 61 6.38 -12.24 3.38
C LYS A 61 5.57 -11.52 4.45
N PHE A 62 4.29 -11.83 4.52
CA PHE A 62 3.41 -11.47 5.62
C PHE A 62 3.40 -12.68 6.56
N ASP A 63 4.09 -12.60 7.71
CA ASP A 63 4.05 -13.69 8.68
C ASP A 63 2.62 -13.87 9.20
N ASP A 64 2.15 -15.12 9.19
CA ASP A 64 0.73 -15.51 9.26
C ASP A 64 -0.01 -15.08 10.54
N ASP A 65 0.68 -14.66 11.60
CA ASP A 65 0.02 -14.43 12.88
C ASP A 65 -0.20 -12.96 13.27
N ASN A 66 0.59 -11.99 12.81
CA ASN A 66 0.45 -10.58 13.26
C ASN A 66 1.25 -9.55 12.43
N ALA A 67 1.90 -9.92 11.33
CA ALA A 67 2.80 -9.01 10.64
C ALA A 67 2.03 -7.99 9.77
N VAL A 68 1.76 -6.83 10.38
CA VAL A 68 1.21 -5.63 9.70
C VAL A 68 2.15 -5.11 8.60
N ARG A 69 3.44 -5.50 8.64
CA ARG A 69 4.48 -5.06 7.72
C ARG A 69 5.08 -6.25 6.98
N PRO A 70 5.16 -6.21 5.63
CA PRO A 70 5.92 -7.20 4.89
C PRO A 70 7.40 -7.11 5.26
N SER A 71 8.05 -8.28 5.45
CA SER A 71 9.50 -8.33 5.64
C SER A 71 10.22 -8.41 4.31
N TYR A 72 11.16 -7.49 4.09
CA TYR A 72 12.07 -7.48 2.93
C TYR A 72 13.54 -7.70 3.32
N SER A 73 13.80 -8.27 4.49
CA SER A 73 15.15 -8.38 5.05
C SER A 73 16.12 -9.12 4.13
N ALA A 74 15.67 -10.20 3.48
CA ALA A 74 16.47 -10.98 2.54
C ALA A 74 16.86 -10.16 1.30
N ALA A 75 15.89 -9.52 0.63
CA ALA A 75 16.18 -8.65 -0.51
C ALA A 75 17.07 -7.46 -0.14
N ILE A 76 16.87 -6.84 1.03
CA ILE A 76 17.74 -5.75 1.50
C ILE A 76 19.16 -6.26 1.74
N ALA A 77 19.32 -7.46 2.30
CA ALA A 77 20.63 -8.08 2.49
C ALA A 77 21.31 -8.35 1.13
N LEU A 78 20.59 -8.93 0.16
CA LEU A 78 21.10 -9.17 -1.19
C LEU A 78 21.53 -7.86 -1.87
N ALA A 79 20.70 -6.83 -1.83
CA ALA A 79 21.00 -5.53 -2.43
C ALA A 79 22.25 -4.85 -1.85
N ARG A 80 22.73 -5.28 -0.66
CA ARG A 80 23.94 -4.76 -0.01
C ARG A 80 25.20 -5.54 -0.34
N VAL A 81 25.10 -6.72 -0.98
CA VAL A 81 26.26 -7.59 -1.26
C VAL A 81 27.18 -6.98 -2.30
N SER A 82 26.63 -6.49 -3.42
CA SER A 82 27.41 -5.90 -4.51
C SER A 82 26.56 -4.98 -5.37
N TYR A 83 27.22 -4.21 -6.24
CA TYR A 83 26.54 -3.38 -7.23
C TYR A 83 25.60 -4.18 -8.14
N LEU A 84 26.05 -5.34 -8.61
CA LEU A 84 25.25 -6.20 -9.48
C LEU A 84 24.00 -6.69 -8.75
N MET A 85 24.17 -7.14 -7.50
CA MET A 85 23.06 -7.58 -6.66
C MET A 85 22.06 -6.45 -6.40
N TYR A 86 22.55 -5.24 -6.12
CA TYR A 86 21.73 -4.04 -5.99
C TYR A 86 20.87 -3.78 -7.23
N GLN A 87 21.49 -3.76 -8.42
CA GLN A 87 20.80 -3.47 -9.69
C GLN A 87 19.72 -4.51 -10.03
N HIS A 88 19.95 -5.79 -9.71
CA HIS A 88 18.95 -6.81 -9.95
C HIS A 88 17.89 -6.88 -8.85
N THR A 89 18.24 -6.61 -7.59
CA THR A 89 17.28 -6.77 -6.47
C THR A 89 16.32 -5.60 -6.34
N MET A 90 16.80 -4.37 -6.53
CA MET A 90 16.00 -3.17 -6.32
C MET A 90 14.76 -3.07 -7.23
N PRO A 91 14.78 -3.46 -8.53
CA PRO A 91 13.57 -3.53 -9.35
C PRO A 91 12.47 -4.40 -8.76
N HIS A 92 12.82 -5.57 -8.20
CA HIS A 92 11.83 -6.45 -7.57
C HIS A 92 11.34 -5.88 -6.23
N LEU A 93 12.23 -5.29 -5.44
CA LEU A 93 11.88 -4.64 -4.17
C LEU A 93 10.94 -3.45 -4.38
N LEU A 94 11.22 -2.61 -5.39
CA LEU A 94 10.46 -1.40 -5.68
C LEU A 94 9.19 -1.66 -6.49
N HIS A 95 9.03 -2.85 -7.08
CA HIS A 95 7.84 -3.22 -7.84
C HIS A 95 6.56 -2.91 -7.05
N THR A 96 6.54 -3.26 -5.76
CA THR A 96 5.41 -3.03 -4.86
C THR A 96 5.88 -2.26 -3.64
N VAL A 97 5.45 -1.01 -3.52
CA VAL A 97 5.75 -0.14 -2.38
C VAL A 97 4.52 -0.05 -1.49
N ILE A 98 4.67 -0.43 -0.22
CA ILE A 98 3.62 -0.34 0.80
C ILE A 98 4.12 0.55 1.94
N LEU A 99 3.44 1.67 2.18
CA LEU A 99 3.80 2.70 3.15
C LEU A 99 2.77 2.74 4.28
N ASN A 100 3.09 2.07 5.38
CA ASN A 100 2.15 1.87 6.49
C ASN A 100 2.16 3.00 7.53
N SER A 101 3.01 4.01 7.37
CA SER A 101 3.11 5.15 8.31
C SER A 101 3.61 6.41 7.61
N GLU A 102 3.36 7.57 8.23
CA GLU A 102 3.85 8.87 7.76
C GLU A 102 5.38 8.89 7.68
N THR A 103 6.05 8.24 8.63
CA THR A 103 7.51 8.11 8.65
C THR A 103 8.01 7.33 7.42
N ASP A 104 7.39 6.19 7.10
CA ASP A 104 7.77 5.39 5.93
C ASP A 104 7.61 6.20 4.64
N MET A 105 6.51 6.95 4.56
CA MET A 105 6.22 7.81 3.42
C MET A 105 7.21 8.98 3.28
N ALA A 106 7.53 9.67 4.36
CA ALA A 106 8.52 10.74 4.36
C ALA A 106 9.91 10.24 3.95
N LEU A 107 10.31 9.07 4.46
CA LEU A 107 11.55 8.40 4.09
C LEU A 107 11.56 8.00 2.61
N PHE A 108 10.45 7.47 2.09
CA PHE A 108 10.32 7.11 0.69
C PHE A 108 10.36 8.33 -0.23
N ALA A 109 9.60 9.38 0.07
CA ALA A 109 9.65 10.65 -0.68
C ALA A 109 11.06 11.27 -0.68
N ARG A 110 11.79 11.19 0.45
CA ARG A 110 13.19 11.61 0.51
C ARG A 110 14.10 10.71 -0.34
N ALA A 111 13.89 9.40 -0.34
CA ALA A 111 14.66 8.46 -1.14
C ALA A 111 14.45 8.70 -2.65
N VAL A 112 13.22 8.95 -3.09
CA VAL A 112 12.91 9.30 -4.49
C VAL A 112 13.62 10.59 -4.90
N ARG A 113 13.54 11.64 -4.07
CA ARG A 113 14.27 12.90 -4.31
C ARG A 113 15.78 12.70 -4.39
N TYR A 114 16.33 11.90 -3.46
CA TYR A 114 17.76 11.59 -3.45
C TYR A 114 18.17 10.86 -4.72
N GLN A 115 17.41 9.89 -5.20
CA GLN A 115 17.70 9.15 -6.44
C GLN A 115 17.61 10.01 -7.69
N HIS A 116 16.73 11.02 -7.70
CA HIS A 116 16.67 12.00 -8.78
C HIS A 116 17.93 12.89 -8.83
N GLN A 117 18.49 13.22 -7.66
CA GLN A 117 19.69 14.06 -7.54
C GLN A 117 21.00 13.27 -7.62
N CYS A 118 20.95 11.97 -7.32
CA CYS A 118 22.12 11.11 -7.27
C CYS A 118 22.71 10.92 -8.67
N GLN A 119 24.04 10.99 -8.75
CA GLN A 119 24.81 10.61 -9.92
C GLN A 119 25.66 9.39 -9.58
N GLY A 120 25.87 8.51 -10.56
CA GLY A 120 26.77 7.36 -10.44
C GLY A 120 26.06 6.02 -10.55
N ARG A 121 26.80 4.96 -10.21
CA ARG A 121 26.41 3.57 -10.50
C ARG A 121 25.16 3.13 -9.74
N LEU A 122 24.95 3.62 -8.51
CA LEU A 122 23.80 3.23 -7.68
C LEU A 122 22.50 3.98 -8.01
N ARG A 123 22.49 4.82 -9.05
CA ARG A 123 21.29 5.54 -9.46
C ARG A 123 20.26 4.56 -10.03
N LEU A 124 19.01 4.71 -9.60
CA LEU A 124 17.86 3.99 -10.14
C LEU A 124 16.70 4.98 -10.39
N ASP A 125 15.98 4.79 -11.49
CA ASP A 125 14.73 5.52 -11.74
C ASP A 125 13.59 4.87 -10.94
N TYR A 126 13.51 5.20 -9.65
CA TYR A 126 12.47 4.69 -8.74
C TYR A 126 11.05 4.82 -9.34
N PRO A 127 10.61 5.99 -9.85
CA PRO A 127 9.32 6.11 -10.52
C PRO A 127 9.05 5.10 -11.64
N SER A 128 10.06 4.65 -12.39
CA SER A 128 9.88 3.63 -13.43
C SER A 128 9.75 2.20 -12.90
N LEU A 129 10.26 1.94 -11.70
CA LEU A 129 10.32 0.62 -11.09
C LEU A 129 9.09 0.32 -10.23
N VAL A 130 8.42 1.36 -9.71
CA VAL A 130 7.19 1.20 -8.92
C VAL A 130 6.01 0.90 -9.83
N ARG A 131 5.46 -0.31 -9.71
CA ARG A 131 4.24 -0.75 -10.41
C ARG A 131 3.01 -0.69 -9.53
N ARG A 132 3.19 -0.91 -8.23
CA ARG A 132 2.13 -0.92 -7.22
C ARG A 132 2.50 0.02 -6.09
N PHE A 133 1.65 1.00 -5.80
CA PHE A 133 1.88 1.96 -4.72
C PHE A 133 0.72 1.98 -3.72
N TRP A 134 0.98 1.55 -2.49
CA TRP A 134 0.00 1.49 -1.41
C TRP A 134 0.45 2.37 -0.25
N CYS A 135 -0.50 3.11 0.33
CA CYS A 135 -0.29 3.77 1.61
C CYS A 135 -1.48 3.51 2.55
N SER A 136 -1.24 3.48 3.86
CA SER A 136 -2.31 3.27 4.86
C SER A 136 -2.15 4.10 6.14
N GLY A 137 -1.14 4.95 6.21
CA GLY A 137 -0.85 5.71 7.42
C GLY A 137 -0.48 7.15 7.11
N SER A 138 -1.22 7.79 6.20
CA SER A 138 -0.97 9.16 5.77
C SER A 138 -2.14 10.03 6.18
N TYR A 139 -2.08 10.68 7.34
CA TYR A 139 -3.15 11.61 7.74
C TYR A 139 -2.88 12.98 7.13
N GLU A 140 -3.95 13.64 6.69
CA GLU A 140 -3.85 15.01 6.20
C GLU A 140 -3.32 15.90 7.33
N ALA A 141 -2.13 16.49 7.13
CA ALA A 141 -1.60 17.45 8.08
C ALA A 141 -2.54 18.66 8.12
N ILE A 142 -3.29 18.81 9.22
CA ILE A 142 -4.18 19.94 9.45
C ILE A 142 -3.32 21.18 9.69
N ILE A 143 -2.80 21.79 8.63
CA ILE A 143 -2.27 23.17 8.48
C ILE A 143 -1.24 23.64 9.53
N ASP A 144 -0.81 22.84 10.49
CA ASP A 144 -0.02 23.33 11.63
C ASP A 144 1.47 22.92 11.52
N ARG A 145 2.31 23.96 11.36
CA ARG A 145 3.74 24.06 11.72
C ARG A 145 4.79 23.50 10.75
N ASN A 146 5.45 24.40 10.02
CA ASN A 146 6.87 24.40 9.57
C ASN A 146 7.48 23.16 8.89
N ASN A 147 6.76 22.05 8.74
CA ASN A 147 7.22 20.78 8.19
C ASN A 147 6.26 20.33 7.08
N TYR A 148 5.96 21.22 6.12
CA TYR A 148 5.22 20.81 4.93
C TYR A 148 6.06 19.78 4.19
N ILE A 149 5.68 18.50 4.28
CA ILE A 149 6.31 17.46 3.49
C ILE A 149 5.81 17.64 2.07
N ASP A 150 6.70 18.12 1.22
CA ASP A 150 6.42 18.26 -0.20
C ASP A 150 6.32 16.88 -0.87
N TYR A 151 5.07 16.45 -1.09
CA TYR A 151 4.73 15.20 -1.76
C TYR A 151 4.73 15.32 -3.29
N SER A 152 5.07 16.48 -3.87
CA SER A 152 5.23 16.63 -5.33
C SER A 152 6.18 15.59 -5.91
N SER A 153 7.24 15.25 -5.17
CA SER A 153 8.20 14.20 -5.57
C SER A 153 7.59 12.80 -5.73
N LEU A 154 6.45 12.53 -5.08
CA LEU A 154 5.71 11.27 -5.25
C LEU A 154 4.83 11.27 -6.50
N TYR A 155 4.55 12.43 -7.11
CA TYR A 155 3.70 12.50 -8.29
C TYR A 155 4.17 11.56 -9.39
N GLN A 156 5.46 11.59 -9.74
CA GLN A 156 6.01 10.72 -10.79
C GLN A 156 5.91 9.23 -10.44
N VAL A 157 5.95 8.88 -9.16
CA VAL A 157 5.77 7.49 -8.71
C VAL A 157 4.32 7.08 -8.86
N ILE A 158 3.39 7.89 -8.34
CA ILE A 158 1.95 7.58 -8.34
C ILE A 158 1.40 7.59 -9.78
N SER A 159 1.83 8.55 -10.61
CA SER A 159 1.36 8.67 -12.00
C SER A 159 1.84 7.52 -12.88
N ARG A 160 3.02 6.95 -12.61
CA ARG A 160 3.60 5.83 -13.37
C ARG A 160 3.21 4.45 -12.86
N ALA A 161 2.80 4.33 -11.60
CA ALA A 161 2.29 3.08 -11.05
C ALA A 161 1.12 2.56 -11.90
N GLU A 162 0.98 1.25 -12.01
CA GLU A 162 -0.14 0.59 -12.68
C GLU A 162 -1.37 0.54 -11.78
N SER A 163 -1.13 0.34 -10.49
CA SER A 163 -2.15 0.32 -9.45
C SER A 163 -1.75 1.12 -8.22
N ILE A 164 -2.74 1.79 -7.64
CA ILE A 164 -2.60 2.54 -6.38
C ILE A 164 -3.65 2.10 -5.38
N GLY A 165 -3.26 2.07 -4.10
CA GLY A 165 -4.17 1.87 -2.98
C GLY A 165 -3.93 2.92 -1.91
N MET A 166 -4.99 3.56 -1.43
CA MET A 166 -4.87 4.51 -0.32
C MET A 166 -6.18 4.69 0.43
N PRO A 167 -6.12 5.00 1.73
CA PRO A 167 -7.28 5.45 2.45
C PRO A 167 -7.71 6.84 2.00
N PHE A 168 -8.98 7.18 2.14
CA PHE A 168 -9.52 8.49 1.78
C PHE A 168 -8.86 9.63 2.56
N TYR A 169 -8.46 9.43 3.81
CA TYR A 169 -7.70 10.47 4.54
C TYR A 169 -6.28 10.68 3.97
N GLY A 170 -5.73 9.69 3.26
CA GLY A 170 -4.45 9.75 2.54
C GLY A 170 -4.55 10.37 1.14
N MET A 171 -5.75 10.75 0.70
CA MET A 171 -6.00 11.31 -0.64
C MET A 171 -5.30 12.66 -0.87
N HIS A 172 -4.83 13.32 0.19
CA HIS A 172 -3.98 14.50 0.09
C HIS A 172 -2.67 14.26 -0.64
N LEU A 173 -2.13 13.04 -0.62
CA LEU A 173 -0.97 12.69 -1.44
C LEU A 173 -1.29 12.79 -2.92
N LEU A 174 -2.49 12.36 -3.30
CA LEU A 174 -2.94 12.37 -4.68
C LEU A 174 -3.19 13.80 -5.16
N TYR A 175 -3.98 14.60 -4.45
CA TYR A 175 -4.25 15.96 -4.93
C TYR A 175 -3.04 16.91 -4.79
N ASN A 176 -2.15 16.73 -3.80
CA ASN A 176 -0.90 17.49 -3.74
C ASN A 176 0.03 17.11 -4.91
N GLY A 177 0.09 15.81 -5.25
CA GLY A 177 0.84 15.36 -6.42
C GLY A 177 0.25 15.90 -7.73
N LEU A 178 -1.08 15.80 -7.89
CA LEU A 178 -1.77 16.31 -9.07
C LEU A 178 -1.65 17.83 -9.21
N ALA A 179 -1.65 18.58 -8.11
CA ALA A 179 -1.48 20.04 -8.11
C ALA A 179 -0.02 20.50 -8.20
N SER A 180 0.95 19.57 -8.33
CA SER A 180 2.37 19.92 -8.36
C SER A 180 2.81 20.55 -9.68
N ASP A 181 3.81 21.43 -9.61
CA ASP A 181 4.41 22.04 -10.80
C ASP A 181 4.98 20.98 -11.74
N GLY A 182 4.46 20.93 -12.96
CA GLY A 182 4.85 19.95 -13.98
C GLY A 182 3.99 18.69 -14.04
N ALA A 183 2.97 18.56 -13.17
CA ALA A 183 1.97 17.52 -13.32
C ALA A 183 1.18 17.69 -14.63
N ASN A 184 1.03 16.59 -15.39
CA ASN A 184 0.21 16.57 -16.60
C ASN A 184 -0.53 15.24 -16.75
N PRO A 185 -1.57 15.01 -15.90
CA PRO A 185 -2.27 13.73 -15.84
C PRO A 185 -2.91 13.30 -17.18
N ASP A 186 -3.17 14.24 -18.09
CA ASP A 186 -3.64 13.91 -19.43
C ASP A 186 -2.60 13.12 -20.24
N LYS A 187 -1.31 13.43 -20.05
CA LYS A 187 -0.19 12.87 -20.82
C LYS A 187 0.56 11.76 -20.11
N ASP A 188 0.84 11.92 -18.82
CA ASP A 188 1.79 11.05 -18.11
C ASP A 188 1.13 10.02 -17.18
N TRP A 189 -0.17 10.15 -16.92
CA TRP A 189 -0.88 9.26 -16.00
C TRP A 189 -1.11 7.88 -16.62
N LYS A 190 -0.45 6.88 -16.04
CA LYS A 190 -0.54 5.45 -16.39
C LYS A 190 -1.37 4.64 -15.42
N CYS A 191 -1.59 5.13 -14.19
CA CYS A 191 -2.36 4.41 -13.19
C CYS A 191 -3.82 4.23 -13.65
N GLN A 192 -4.24 2.97 -13.70
CA GLN A 192 -5.53 2.55 -14.23
C GLN A 192 -6.38 1.83 -13.18
N ARG A 193 -5.75 1.28 -12.14
CA ARG A 193 -6.41 0.50 -11.10
C ARG A 193 -6.25 1.21 -9.76
N VAL A 194 -7.37 1.53 -9.13
CA VAL A 194 -7.39 2.34 -7.92
C VAL A 194 -8.19 1.61 -6.84
N ALA A 195 -7.61 1.47 -5.67
CA ALA A 195 -8.27 1.03 -4.46
C ALA A 195 -8.36 2.19 -3.47
N PHE A 196 -9.57 2.58 -3.10
CA PHE A 196 -9.78 3.52 -2.00
C PHE A 196 -10.34 2.82 -0.78
N GLU A 197 -9.93 3.29 0.38
CA GLU A 197 -10.27 2.68 1.66
C GLU A 197 -10.79 3.71 2.67
N GLY A 198 -11.62 3.24 3.60
CA GLY A 198 -11.96 3.97 4.81
C GLY A 198 -13.35 4.60 4.75
N ARG A 199 -13.74 5.21 5.87
CA ARG A 199 -15.12 5.67 6.12
C ARG A 199 -15.41 7.05 5.52
N PHE A 200 -14.40 7.89 5.37
CA PHE A 200 -14.56 9.30 5.01
C PHE A 200 -14.44 9.52 3.51
N ILE A 201 -15.43 9.08 2.74
CA ILE A 201 -15.43 9.21 1.29
C ILE A 201 -15.53 10.70 0.91
N ARG A 202 -14.42 11.27 0.42
CA ARG A 202 -14.31 12.70 0.11
C ARG A 202 -13.88 12.92 -1.34
N TRP A 203 -14.81 12.80 -2.29
CA TRP A 203 -14.44 13.00 -3.70
C TRP A 203 -14.11 14.46 -4.07
N LYS A 204 -14.61 15.43 -3.30
CA LYS A 204 -14.51 16.86 -3.60
C LYS A 204 -13.10 17.33 -3.99
N PRO A 205 -12.02 17.03 -3.24
CA PRO A 205 -10.67 17.51 -3.58
C PRO A 205 -10.18 17.04 -4.96
N ILE A 206 -10.62 15.85 -5.43
CA ILE A 206 -10.29 15.35 -6.76
C ILE A 206 -11.26 15.95 -7.78
N THR A 207 -12.56 16.02 -7.50
CA THR A 207 -13.53 16.49 -8.49
C THR A 207 -13.52 18.01 -8.70
N SER A 208 -12.95 18.78 -7.76
CA SER A 208 -12.93 20.25 -7.81
C SER A 208 -11.69 20.86 -8.46
N SER A 209 -10.65 20.07 -8.74
CA SER A 209 -9.45 20.54 -9.45
C SER A 209 -9.57 20.31 -10.95
N HIS A 210 -8.67 20.90 -11.74
CA HIS A 210 -8.62 20.64 -13.18
C HIS A 210 -7.97 19.27 -13.48
N GLU A 211 -6.99 18.89 -12.67
CA GLU A 211 -6.17 17.68 -12.82
C GLU A 211 -6.90 16.42 -12.36
N GLY A 212 -7.80 16.53 -11.39
CA GLY A 212 -8.51 15.39 -10.84
C GLY A 212 -9.50 14.73 -11.83
N PRO A 213 -10.31 15.47 -12.62
CA PRO A 213 -11.09 14.88 -13.71
C PRO A 213 -10.23 14.14 -14.74
N ALA A 214 -9.06 14.67 -15.08
CA ALA A 214 -8.11 14.00 -15.98
C ALA A 214 -7.61 12.67 -15.39
N PHE A 215 -7.30 12.65 -14.09
CA PHE A 215 -7.00 11.43 -13.34
C PHE A 215 -8.18 10.43 -13.37
N LEU A 216 -9.38 10.86 -12.95
CA LEU A 216 -10.57 10.01 -12.86
C LEU A 216 -10.92 9.37 -14.20
N LYS A 217 -10.77 10.12 -15.29
CA LYS A 217 -11.01 9.65 -16.66
C LYS A 217 -10.13 8.45 -17.06
N LYS A 218 -8.97 8.26 -16.43
CA LYS A 218 -8.02 7.17 -16.75
C LYS A 218 -8.32 5.88 -15.99
N ILE A 219 -9.10 5.95 -14.90
CA ILE A 219 -9.42 4.79 -14.08
C ILE A 219 -10.24 3.80 -14.89
N THR A 220 -9.78 2.55 -14.90
CA THR A 220 -10.46 1.40 -15.51
C THR A 220 -10.98 0.42 -14.47
N HIS A 221 -10.32 0.34 -13.31
CA HIS A 221 -10.71 -0.53 -12.21
C HIS A 221 -10.79 0.29 -10.92
N LEU A 222 -11.96 0.36 -10.32
CA LEU A 222 -12.18 1.00 -9.02
C LEU A 222 -12.57 -0.05 -7.99
N CYS A 223 -11.80 -0.14 -6.91
CA CYS A 223 -12.13 -0.95 -5.75
C CYS A 223 -12.35 -0.04 -4.53
N MET A 224 -13.44 -0.27 -3.80
CA MET A 224 -13.79 0.53 -2.62
C MET A 224 -13.86 -0.38 -1.39
N TRP A 225 -12.99 -0.12 -0.42
CA TRP A 225 -12.89 -0.84 0.85
C TRP A 225 -13.52 0.01 1.96
N VAL A 226 -14.85 -0.01 2.04
CA VAL A 226 -15.61 0.78 3.02
C VAL A 226 -15.95 -0.12 4.23
N PRO A 227 -15.47 0.19 5.45
CA PRO A 227 -15.77 -0.60 6.65
C PRO A 227 -17.23 -0.44 7.08
N TYR A 228 -17.86 -1.55 7.50
CA TYR A 228 -19.29 -1.60 7.86
C TYR A 228 -19.64 -0.96 9.22
N HIS A 229 -18.67 -0.74 10.09
CA HIS A 229 -18.91 -0.46 11.52
C HIS A 229 -19.57 0.90 11.82
N ASP A 230 -19.91 1.71 10.81
CA ASP A 230 -20.64 2.99 10.95
C ASP A 230 -21.95 3.05 10.15
N LEU A 231 -22.39 1.95 9.53
CA LEU A 231 -23.73 1.85 8.96
C LEU A 231 -24.73 1.66 10.10
N SER A 232 -24.96 2.74 10.84
CA SER A 232 -26.00 2.81 11.85
C SER A 232 -27.36 2.45 11.23
N SER A 233 -28.00 1.42 11.77
CA SER A 233 -29.45 1.15 11.72
C SER A 233 -30.12 0.66 10.43
N THR A 234 -29.45 0.50 9.28
CA THR A 234 -30.11 -0.17 8.14
C THR A 234 -30.11 -1.68 8.38
N SER A 235 -31.29 -2.30 8.38
CA SER A 235 -31.41 -3.75 8.58
C SER A 235 -30.50 -4.45 7.57
N LEU A 236 -29.72 -5.42 8.04
CA LEU A 236 -28.88 -6.27 7.18
C LEU A 236 -29.70 -7.01 6.09
N GLU A 237 -31.02 -6.97 6.21
CA GLU A 237 -31.99 -7.57 5.30
C GLU A 237 -32.37 -6.68 4.12
N GLU A 238 -32.29 -5.34 4.24
CA GLU A 238 -32.83 -4.47 3.19
C GLU A 238 -31.78 -4.07 2.13
N TYR A 239 -30.62 -3.46 2.44
CA TYR A 239 -29.68 -3.05 1.38
C TYR A 239 -28.23 -2.94 1.91
N PRO A 240 -27.34 -3.91 1.64
CA PRO A 240 -25.94 -3.84 2.06
C PRO A 240 -25.08 -2.87 1.23
N VAL A 241 -25.60 -2.38 0.10
CA VAL A 241 -24.91 -1.37 -0.70
C VAL A 241 -25.32 0.01 -0.20
N ALA A 242 -24.46 0.60 0.62
CA ALA A 242 -24.79 1.81 1.33
C ALA A 242 -24.82 3.04 0.43
N ALA A 243 -25.56 4.07 0.89
CA ALA A 243 -25.77 5.35 0.23
C ALA A 243 -24.48 6.02 -0.27
N TRP A 244 -23.31 5.65 0.26
CA TRP A 244 -22.01 6.14 -0.19
C TRP A 244 -21.69 5.87 -1.67
N VAL A 245 -22.29 4.85 -2.29
CA VAL A 245 -22.10 4.61 -3.73
C VAL A 245 -22.66 5.77 -4.55
N GLU A 246 -23.69 6.45 -4.05
CA GLU A 246 -24.28 7.62 -4.70
C GLU A 246 -23.28 8.77 -4.86
N ASP A 247 -22.30 8.86 -3.95
CA ASP A 247 -21.29 9.92 -3.90
C ASP A 247 -20.13 9.68 -4.87
N ILE A 248 -20.01 8.49 -5.45
CA ILE A 248 -18.92 8.18 -6.39
C ILE A 248 -19.16 8.92 -7.72
N PRO A 249 -18.18 9.69 -8.23
CA PRO A 249 -18.34 10.47 -9.45
C PRO A 249 -18.15 9.61 -10.71
N PHE A 250 -18.97 8.57 -10.88
CA PHE A 250 -18.92 7.65 -12.02
C PHE A 250 -18.92 8.36 -13.38
N HIS A 251 -19.68 9.45 -13.50
CA HIS A 251 -19.75 10.25 -14.72
C HIS A 251 -18.40 10.84 -15.16
N MET A 252 -17.44 11.02 -14.23
CA MET A 252 -16.07 11.47 -14.56
C MET A 252 -15.15 10.33 -14.98
N MET A 253 -15.47 9.08 -14.65
CA MET A 253 -14.64 7.89 -14.87
C MET A 253 -14.97 7.20 -16.20
N THR A 254 -14.96 7.93 -17.31
CA THR A 254 -15.45 7.43 -18.63
C THR A 254 -14.80 6.15 -19.17
N LYS A 255 -13.64 5.72 -18.62
CA LYS A 255 -12.96 4.47 -18.98
C LYS A 255 -13.20 3.33 -17.99
N LEU A 256 -14.03 3.53 -16.97
CA LEU A 256 -14.26 2.53 -15.92
C LEU A 256 -14.89 1.27 -16.53
N ARG A 257 -14.21 0.14 -16.32
CA ARG A 257 -14.61 -1.20 -16.78
C ARG A 257 -14.97 -2.12 -15.63
N GLN A 258 -14.46 -1.85 -14.43
CA GLN A 258 -14.74 -2.64 -13.25
C GLN A 258 -14.99 -1.75 -12.03
N PHE A 259 -16.02 -2.08 -11.27
CA PHE A 259 -16.30 -1.51 -9.97
C PHE A 259 -16.50 -2.64 -8.94
N SER A 260 -15.79 -2.60 -7.83
CA SER A 260 -15.89 -3.63 -6.79
C SER A 260 -15.87 -3.09 -5.37
N PHE A 261 -16.55 -3.78 -4.45
CA PHE A 261 -16.54 -3.49 -3.02
C PHE A 261 -16.90 -4.74 -2.20
N PRO A 262 -16.48 -4.83 -0.92
CA PRO A 262 -16.82 -5.95 -0.07
C PRO A 262 -18.24 -5.87 0.49
N LEU A 263 -18.96 -6.99 0.48
CA LEU A 263 -20.15 -7.24 1.30
C LEU A 263 -19.69 -7.78 2.64
N LEU A 264 -19.55 -6.92 3.64
CA LEU A 264 -19.22 -7.33 4.99
C LEU A 264 -20.52 -7.52 5.77
N VAL A 265 -21.12 -8.70 5.65
CA VAL A 265 -22.27 -9.06 6.49
C VAL A 265 -21.74 -9.36 7.89
N ASP A 266 -22.18 -8.64 8.92
CA ASP A 266 -21.90 -9.02 10.32
C ASP A 266 -22.70 -10.28 10.69
N ARG A 267 -22.19 -11.43 10.24
CA ARG A 267 -22.82 -12.74 10.49
C ARG A 267 -22.56 -13.26 11.90
N ARG A 268 -21.67 -12.64 12.68
CA ARG A 268 -21.41 -13.07 14.06
C ARG A 268 -22.66 -12.98 14.93
N ARG A 269 -23.56 -12.04 14.62
CA ARG A 269 -24.86 -11.91 15.29
C ARG A 269 -25.89 -12.96 14.89
N HIS A 270 -25.75 -13.61 13.73
CA HIS A 270 -26.79 -14.49 13.17
C HIS A 270 -26.40 -15.98 13.08
N GLU A 271 -25.12 -16.32 12.87
CA GLU A 271 -24.70 -17.70 12.60
C GLU A 271 -23.86 -18.32 13.74
N GLY A 272 -23.66 -17.59 14.84
CA GLY A 272 -22.86 -18.03 15.98
C GLY A 272 -21.35 -18.09 15.69
N PRO A 273 -20.52 -18.35 16.72
CA PRO A 273 -19.05 -18.27 16.62
C PRO A 273 -18.37 -19.36 15.76
N ARG A 274 -19.12 -20.31 15.20
CA ARG A 274 -18.57 -21.50 14.51
C ARG A 274 -18.70 -21.50 12.98
N SER A 275 -19.39 -20.52 12.38
CA SER A 275 -19.49 -20.37 10.91
C SER A 275 -18.65 -19.16 10.46
N ILE A 276 -17.33 -19.33 10.38
CA ILE A 276 -16.48 -18.31 9.75
C ILE A 276 -16.57 -18.51 8.25
N ARG A 277 -17.52 -17.83 7.60
CA ARG A 277 -17.50 -17.65 6.14
C ARG A 277 -16.68 -16.41 5.82
N TYR A 278 -15.79 -16.52 4.85
CA TYR A 278 -15.05 -15.36 4.36
C TYR A 278 -16.01 -14.33 3.76
N PRO A 279 -15.73 -13.03 3.93
CA PRO A 279 -16.56 -12.01 3.30
C PRO A 279 -16.48 -12.12 1.79
N THR A 280 -17.51 -11.62 1.11
CA THR A 280 -17.61 -11.71 -0.35
C THR A 280 -17.42 -10.33 -0.95
N MET A 281 -16.63 -10.19 -2.00
CA MET A 281 -16.64 -9.00 -2.84
C MET A 281 -17.71 -9.10 -3.92
N VAL A 282 -18.40 -8.00 -4.16
CA VAL A 282 -19.23 -7.83 -5.35
C VAL A 282 -18.41 -7.08 -6.38
N VAL A 283 -18.45 -7.59 -7.60
CA VAL A 283 -17.73 -7.04 -8.74
C VAL A 283 -18.69 -6.84 -9.91
N TYR A 284 -18.82 -5.59 -10.34
CA TYR A 284 -19.50 -5.23 -11.58
C TYR A 284 -18.48 -5.07 -12.69
N CYS A 285 -18.80 -5.62 -13.86
CA CYS A 285 -17.95 -5.57 -15.04
C CYS A 285 -18.73 -5.00 -16.23
N ALA A 286 -18.09 -4.10 -16.96
CA ALA A 286 -18.60 -3.64 -18.24
C ALA A 286 -18.56 -4.79 -19.25
N PRO A 287 -19.56 -4.91 -20.14
CA PRO A 287 -19.53 -5.89 -21.21
C PRO A 287 -18.35 -5.65 -22.16
N TYR A 288 -17.64 -6.73 -22.51
CA TYR A 288 -16.47 -6.66 -23.38
C TYR A 288 -16.81 -6.12 -24.77
N GLY A 289 -15.92 -5.28 -25.33
CA GLY A 289 -16.05 -4.74 -26.68
C GLY A 289 -17.16 -3.71 -26.89
N LYS A 290 -17.91 -3.33 -25.84
CA LYS A 290 -19.02 -2.36 -25.95
C LYS A 290 -18.65 -1.02 -25.31
N VAL A 291 -19.23 0.05 -25.87
CA VAL A 291 -19.32 1.33 -25.17
C VAL A 291 -20.19 1.11 -23.94
N PHE A 292 -19.69 1.52 -22.78
CA PHE A 292 -20.35 1.33 -21.50
C PHE A 292 -20.34 2.65 -20.77
N ASP A 293 -21.51 3.05 -20.25
CA ASP A 293 -21.64 4.21 -19.38
C ASP A 293 -21.35 3.80 -17.92
N PRO A 294 -20.27 4.28 -17.30
CA PRO A 294 -19.94 4.01 -15.90
C PRO A 294 -21.07 4.33 -14.92
N VAL A 295 -21.99 5.25 -15.23
CA VAL A 295 -23.16 5.56 -14.40
C VAL A 295 -24.07 4.34 -14.24
N THR A 296 -24.02 3.39 -15.18
CA THR A 296 -24.74 2.12 -15.08
C THR A 296 -24.29 1.33 -13.83
N PHE A 297 -23.00 1.38 -13.44
CA PHE A 297 -22.54 0.72 -12.22
C PHE A 297 -23.20 1.28 -10.97
N LYS A 298 -23.44 2.60 -10.93
CA LYS A 298 -24.20 3.24 -9.86
C LYS A 298 -25.60 2.62 -9.75
N SER A 299 -26.33 2.58 -10.86
CA SER A 299 -27.70 2.03 -10.90
C SER A 299 -27.76 0.55 -10.52
N TRP A 300 -26.77 -0.25 -10.92
CA TRP A 300 -26.68 -1.66 -10.54
C TRP A 300 -26.40 -1.82 -9.06
N ALA A 301 -25.45 -1.06 -8.53
CA ALA A 301 -25.04 -1.13 -7.14
C ALA A 301 -26.17 -0.67 -6.20
N THR A 302 -26.97 0.32 -6.59
CA THR A 302 -28.05 0.86 -5.74
C THR A 302 -29.40 0.17 -5.97
N SER A 303 -29.45 -0.83 -6.86
CA SER A 303 -30.66 -1.61 -7.13
C SER A 303 -30.97 -2.60 -6.00
N PRO A 304 -32.26 -2.89 -5.70
CA PRO A 304 -32.65 -4.01 -4.82
C PRO A 304 -32.09 -5.36 -5.26
N GLY A 305 -31.92 -5.55 -6.57
CA GLY A 305 -31.32 -6.74 -7.15
C GLY A 305 -29.83 -6.60 -7.41
N PHE A 306 -29.07 -5.76 -6.68
CA PHE A 306 -27.66 -5.47 -7.02
C PHE A 306 -26.79 -6.72 -7.25
N GLN A 307 -27.07 -7.79 -6.50
CA GLN A 307 -26.39 -9.08 -6.59
C GLN A 307 -26.62 -9.81 -7.94
N THR A 308 -27.67 -9.45 -8.67
CA THR A 308 -27.98 -10.02 -9.99
C THR A 308 -27.14 -9.39 -11.10
N TYR A 309 -26.68 -8.16 -10.90
CA TYR A 309 -25.85 -7.43 -11.86
C TYR A 309 -24.34 -7.63 -11.60
N GLY A 310 -23.97 -7.92 -10.35
CA GLY A 310 -22.59 -8.12 -9.93
C GLY A 310 -22.24 -9.60 -9.75
N ARG A 311 -20.98 -9.94 -10.03
CA ARG A 311 -20.42 -11.24 -9.67
C ARG A 311 -19.97 -11.22 -8.21
N ARG A 312 -20.14 -12.34 -7.53
CA ARG A 312 -19.58 -12.57 -6.20
C ARG A 312 -18.22 -13.26 -6.30
N VAL A 313 -17.25 -12.73 -5.58
CA VAL A 313 -15.91 -13.29 -5.44
C VAL A 313 -15.63 -13.45 -3.95
N GLU A 314 -15.44 -14.67 -3.48
CA GLU A 314 -15.10 -14.93 -2.08
C GLU A 314 -13.70 -14.40 -1.78
N LEU A 315 -13.53 -13.73 -0.64
CA LEU A 315 -12.22 -13.32 -0.13
C LEU A 315 -11.49 -14.55 0.40
N GLN A 316 -10.16 -14.62 0.22
CA GLN A 316 -9.38 -15.78 0.67
C GLN A 316 -8.89 -15.62 2.10
N LYS A 317 -8.68 -14.37 2.53
CA LYS A 317 -8.27 -14.02 3.88
C LYS A 317 -9.40 -13.28 4.60
N MET A 318 -9.46 -13.41 5.92
CA MET A 318 -10.35 -12.58 6.72
C MET A 318 -9.81 -11.15 6.74
N PRO A 319 -10.68 -10.13 6.59
CA PRO A 319 -10.28 -8.75 6.71
C PRO A 319 -9.57 -8.49 8.04
N GLN A 320 -8.34 -7.98 7.94
CA GLN A 320 -7.54 -7.61 9.10
C GLN A 320 -7.67 -6.11 9.31
N LEU A 321 -8.17 -5.72 10.49
CA LEU A 321 -8.22 -4.31 10.88
C LEU A 321 -6.81 -3.80 11.18
N ALA A 322 -6.56 -2.54 10.85
CA ALA A 322 -5.33 -1.87 11.22
C ALA A 322 -5.23 -1.79 12.75
N PRO A 323 -4.09 -2.14 13.37
CA PRO A 323 -3.96 -2.05 14.82
C PRO A 323 -4.07 -0.61 15.36
N SER A 324 -3.74 0.37 14.53
CA SER A 324 -3.77 1.79 14.87
C SER A 324 -5.17 2.41 14.80
N ASP A 325 -6.06 1.85 13.99
CA ASP A 325 -7.43 2.32 13.83
C ASP A 325 -8.35 1.13 13.50
N PRO A 326 -9.23 0.70 14.43
CA PRO A 326 -10.19 -0.38 14.17
C PRO A 326 -11.23 -0.02 13.11
N GLY A 327 -11.21 1.21 12.58
CA GLY A 327 -11.95 1.62 11.40
C GLY A 327 -11.25 1.44 10.07
N ASP A 328 -9.98 1.07 10.05
CA ASP A 328 -9.21 0.86 8.82
C ASP A 328 -8.80 -0.62 8.67
N TRP A 329 -8.49 -1.02 7.44
CA TRP A 329 -7.93 -2.29 7.05
C TRP A 329 -6.40 -2.21 6.95
N THR A 330 -5.73 -3.35 7.01
CA THR A 330 -4.29 -3.38 6.74
C THR A 330 -4.02 -3.22 5.24
N ALA A 331 -3.10 -2.32 4.87
CA ALA A 331 -2.76 -2.03 3.48
C ALA A 331 -2.36 -3.28 2.67
N GLY A 332 -1.58 -4.17 3.31
CA GLY A 332 -1.11 -5.41 2.70
C GLY A 332 -2.26 -6.36 2.39
N TYR A 333 -3.21 -6.52 3.30
CA TYR A 333 -4.42 -7.30 3.06
C TYR A 333 -5.23 -6.72 1.89
N VAL A 334 -5.48 -5.40 1.92
CA VAL A 334 -6.27 -4.71 0.88
C VAL A 334 -5.61 -4.87 -0.48
N LEU A 335 -4.29 -4.68 -0.57
CA LEU A 335 -3.51 -4.91 -1.79
C LEU A 335 -3.69 -6.34 -2.31
N ASP A 336 -3.38 -7.33 -1.48
CA ASP A 336 -3.37 -8.75 -1.87
C ASP A 336 -4.74 -9.18 -2.40
N GLU A 337 -5.82 -8.90 -1.65
CA GLU A 337 -7.16 -9.29 -2.04
C GLU A 337 -7.66 -8.51 -3.25
N THR A 338 -7.37 -7.21 -3.35
CA THR A 338 -7.78 -6.40 -4.51
C THR A 338 -7.11 -6.89 -5.79
N GLU A 339 -5.79 -7.11 -5.77
CA GLU A 339 -5.04 -7.60 -6.92
C GLU A 339 -5.48 -8.99 -7.34
N ARG A 340 -5.78 -9.87 -6.37
CA ARG A 340 -6.35 -11.19 -6.65
C ARG A 340 -7.70 -11.08 -7.34
N VAL A 341 -8.59 -10.24 -6.84
CA VAL A 341 -9.93 -10.02 -7.41
C VAL A 341 -9.83 -9.43 -8.83
N TRP A 342 -8.98 -8.43 -9.05
CA TRP A 342 -8.73 -7.90 -10.41
C TRP A 342 -8.22 -8.99 -11.36
N LYS A 343 -7.23 -9.79 -10.95
CA LYS A 343 -6.71 -10.88 -11.79
C LYS A 343 -7.75 -11.96 -12.10
N GLU A 344 -8.57 -12.34 -11.12
CA GLU A 344 -9.64 -13.31 -11.34
C GLU A 344 -10.62 -12.80 -12.39
N VAL A 345 -11.04 -11.54 -12.24
CA VAL A 345 -12.00 -10.87 -13.12
C VAL A 345 -11.43 -10.69 -14.53
N ASP A 346 -10.19 -10.24 -14.65
CA ASP A 346 -9.50 -10.08 -15.94
C ASP A 346 -9.45 -11.41 -16.71
N LYS A 347 -9.09 -12.52 -16.05
CA LYS A 347 -9.07 -13.86 -16.68
C LYS A 347 -10.44 -14.25 -17.24
N ILE A 348 -11.52 -13.91 -16.54
CA ILE A 348 -12.88 -14.23 -16.97
C ILE A 348 -13.28 -13.39 -18.18
N LEU A 349 -12.90 -12.10 -18.19
CA LEU A 349 -13.17 -11.21 -19.32
C LEU A 349 -12.37 -11.61 -20.56
N GLU A 350 -11.14 -12.09 -20.39
CA GLU A 350 -10.30 -12.60 -21.48
C GLU A 350 -10.76 -13.94 -22.01
N GLY A 351 -11.20 -14.87 -21.16
CA GLY A 351 -11.75 -16.17 -21.58
C GLY A 351 -13.10 -16.09 -22.32
N ARG A 352 -13.68 -14.89 -22.43
CA ARG A 352 -14.89 -14.61 -23.24
C ARG A 352 -14.57 -13.97 -24.60
N ARG A 353 -13.30 -13.73 -24.91
CA ARG A 353 -12.84 -13.38 -26.26
C ARG A 353 -12.72 -14.64 -27.10
#